data_AF-A0AAC9I895-F1
#
_entry.id   AF-A0AAC9I895-F1
#
_cell.length_a   1.000
_cell.length_b   1.000
_cell.length_c   1.000
_cell.angle_alpha   90.00
_cell.angle_beta   90.00
_cell.angle_gamma   90.00
#
_symmetry.space_group_name_H-M   'P 1'
#
loop_
_entity.id
_entity.type
_entity.pdbx_description
1 polymer ?
#
loop_
_entity_poly.entity_id
_entity_poly.type
_entity_poly.pdbx_seq_one_letter_code
_entity_poly.pdbx_strand_id
1 'polypeptide(L)'
;MKTVLTIFLLITINISFSQIEKLKGNWVSDINEFISIKDTLKSENWITNSHLRNENFYLSLKNDIISFQSRYYFSDNMEKMYTNRYDLKILKLNDSILIIKPSSKNSISFFGKDKPLKFIR
;
A
#
# COMPACT_ATOMS: atom_id res chain seq x y z
N MET A 1 -27.09 19.15 22.21
CA MET A 1 -26.60 19.13 20.80
C MET A 1 -25.08 19.24 20.70
N LYS A 2 -24.41 20.22 21.34
CA LYS A 2 -22.94 20.38 21.28
C LYS A 2 -22.17 19.11 21.71
N THR A 3 -22.59 18.47 22.80
CA THR A 3 -21.97 17.23 23.33
C THR A 3 -22.10 16.03 22.39
N VAL A 4 -23.23 15.91 21.68
CA VAL A 4 -23.45 14.82 20.70
C VAL A 4 -22.55 15.01 19.48
N LEU A 5 -22.35 16.26 19.03
CA LEU A 5 -21.47 16.59 17.91
C LEU A 5 -20.00 16.23 18.22
N THR A 6 -19.55 16.50 19.46
CA THR A 6 -18.18 16.17 19.90
C THR A 6 -17.93 14.67 19.97
N ILE A 7 -18.90 13.89 20.45
CA ILE A 7 -18.80 12.42 20.52
C ILE A 7 -18.74 11.83 19.10
N PHE A 8 -19.59 12.32 18.19
CA PHE A 8 -19.60 11.84 16.81
C PHE A 8 -18.27 12.10 16.09
N LEU A 9 -17.65 13.26 16.33
CA LEU A 9 -16.33 13.61 15.77
C LEU A 9 -15.20 12.72 16.31
N LEU A 10 -15.24 12.35 17.60
CA LEU A 10 -14.24 11.46 18.19
C LEU A 10 -14.31 10.03 17.63
N ILE A 11 -15.51 9.55 17.31
CA ILE A 11 -15.71 8.19 16.77
C ILE A 11 -15.15 8.08 15.35
N THR A 12 -15.35 9.08 14.49
CA THR A 12 -14.91 9.02 13.08
C THR A 12 -13.38 9.08 12.93
N ILE A 13 -12.68 9.76 13.84
CA ILE A 13 -11.22 9.84 13.81
C ILE A 13 -10.59 8.48 14.15
N ASN A 14 -11.11 7.75 15.14
CA ASN A 14 -10.54 6.47 15.59
C ASN A 14 -10.65 5.35 14.54
N ILE A 15 -11.71 5.34 13.72
CA ILE A 15 -11.92 4.31 12.70
C ILE A 15 -10.83 4.37 11.62
N SER A 16 -10.38 5.58 11.26
CA SER A 16 -9.38 5.79 10.20
C SER A 16 -7.98 5.32 10.61
N PHE A 17 -7.59 5.52 11.88
CA PHE A 17 -6.26 5.12 12.37
C PHE A 17 -6.10 3.61 12.53
N SER A 18 -7.15 2.89 12.95
CA SER A 18 -7.09 1.43 13.13
C SER A 18 -6.89 0.65 11.82
N GLN A 19 -7.38 1.17 10.69
CA GLN A 19 -7.20 0.53 9.39
C GLN A 19 -5.72 0.49 8.96
N ILE A 20 -4.94 1.52 9.29
CA ILE A 20 -3.53 1.60 8.92
C ILE A 20 -2.71 0.56 9.69
N GLU A 21 -2.96 0.39 10.99
CA GLU A 21 -2.26 -0.63 11.79
C GLU A 21 -2.55 -2.04 11.30
N LYS A 22 -3.78 -2.32 10.86
CA LYS A 22 -4.14 -3.62 10.28
C LYS A 22 -3.38 -3.92 9.00
N LEU A 23 -2.98 -2.91 8.23
CA LEU A 23 -2.26 -3.09 6.98
C LEU A 23 -0.78 -3.47 7.18
N LYS A 24 -0.17 -3.06 8.30
CA LYS A 24 1.23 -3.34 8.59
C LYS A 24 1.53 -4.83 8.70
N GLY A 25 2.76 -5.24 8.46
CA GLY A 25 3.20 -6.63 8.56
C GLY A 25 3.54 -7.24 7.21
N ASN A 26 3.66 -8.55 7.23
CA ASN A 26 4.12 -9.38 6.13
C ASN A 26 2.92 -10.13 5.55
N TRP A 27 2.81 -10.14 4.23
CA TRP A 27 1.66 -10.68 3.52
C TRP A 27 2.15 -11.53 2.35
N VAL A 28 1.78 -12.81 2.32
CA VAL A 28 2.14 -13.77 1.27
C VAL A 28 0.90 -14.21 0.51
N SER A 29 0.98 -14.29 -0.82
CA SER A 29 -0.05 -14.92 -1.65
C SER A 29 0.26 -16.40 -1.90
N ASP A 30 -0.75 -17.14 -2.37
CA ASP A 30 -0.63 -18.55 -2.77
C ASP A 30 0.31 -18.80 -3.95
N ILE A 31 0.65 -17.73 -4.69
CA ILE A 31 1.54 -17.74 -5.85
C ILE A 31 2.90 -17.09 -5.55
N ASN A 32 3.29 -17.02 -4.27
CA ASN A 32 4.57 -16.48 -3.79
C ASN A 32 4.81 -15.01 -4.18
N GLU A 33 3.75 -14.20 -4.30
CA GLU A 33 3.90 -12.74 -4.25
C GLU A 33 3.95 -12.32 -2.78
N PHE A 34 4.71 -11.28 -2.47
CA PHE A 34 4.92 -10.88 -1.09
C PHE A 34 4.95 -9.37 -0.91
N ILE A 35 4.35 -8.90 0.19
CA ILE A 35 4.25 -7.49 0.57
C ILE A 35 4.70 -7.37 2.04
N SER A 36 5.65 -6.48 2.33
CA SER A 36 5.85 -5.97 3.71
C SER A 36 5.45 -4.52 3.75
N ILE A 37 4.70 -4.19 4.80
CA ILE A 37 4.42 -2.82 5.18
C ILE A 37 4.91 -2.66 6.62
N LYS A 38 6.12 -2.15 6.82
CA LYS A 38 6.69 -1.97 8.17
C LYS A 38 6.30 -0.62 8.75
N ASP A 39 6.44 0.43 7.94
CA ASP A 39 6.22 1.80 8.36
C ASP A 39 5.63 2.61 7.21
N THR A 40 4.47 3.23 7.43
CA THR A 40 3.80 4.07 6.43
C THR A 40 4.49 5.43 6.23
N LEU A 41 5.46 5.78 7.08
CA LEU A 41 6.20 7.05 7.03
C LEU A 41 7.63 6.89 6.48
N LYS A 42 8.13 5.65 6.31
CA LYS A 42 9.49 5.36 5.80
C LYS A 42 9.45 4.55 4.51
N SER A 43 10.60 4.39 3.87
CA SER A 43 10.78 3.61 2.64
C SER A 43 11.00 2.10 2.88
N GLU A 44 10.82 1.62 4.11
CA GLU A 44 11.02 0.21 4.50
C GLU A 44 9.82 -0.69 4.16
N ASN A 45 9.21 -0.46 3.00
CA ASN A 45 8.10 -1.25 2.48
C ASN A 45 8.54 -1.86 1.15
N TRP A 46 8.21 -3.13 0.93
CA TRP A 46 8.54 -3.81 -0.31
C TRP A 46 7.31 -4.49 -0.91
N ILE A 47 7.33 -4.64 -2.23
CA ILE A 47 6.53 -5.60 -2.96
C ILE A 47 7.48 -6.48 -3.74
N THR A 48 7.18 -7.76 -3.80
CA THR A 48 7.90 -8.73 -4.63
C THR A 48 6.88 -9.51 -5.44
N ASN A 49 7.31 -9.91 -6.63
CA ASN A 49 6.55 -10.79 -7.50
C ASN A 49 7.31 -12.12 -7.67
N SER A 50 6.68 -13.05 -8.39
CA SER A 50 7.26 -14.34 -8.77
C SER A 50 8.58 -14.25 -9.57
N HIS A 51 8.98 -13.06 -10.01
CA HIS A 51 10.23 -12.79 -10.74
C HIS A 51 11.31 -12.18 -9.85
N LEU A 52 11.12 -12.16 -8.51
CA LEU A 52 12.09 -11.71 -7.51
C LEU A 52 12.56 -10.24 -7.66
N ARG A 53 11.75 -9.37 -8.32
CA ARG A 53 12.03 -7.92 -8.27
C ARG A 53 11.74 -7.39 -6.87
N ASN A 54 12.73 -6.74 -6.26
CA ASN A 54 12.61 -6.09 -4.96
C ASN A 54 13.21 -4.68 -5.02
N GLU A 55 12.42 -3.69 -4.60
CA GLU A 55 12.87 -2.31 -4.40
C GLU A 55 12.33 -1.83 -3.04
N ASN A 56 13.02 -0.86 -2.43
CA ASN A 56 12.50 -0.14 -1.28
C ASN A 56 11.54 0.94 -1.77
N PHE A 57 10.30 0.93 -1.29
CA PHE A 57 9.27 1.85 -1.74
C PHE A 57 8.85 2.78 -0.61
N TYR A 58 8.70 4.06 -0.96
CA TYR A 58 7.89 4.95 -0.17
C TYR A 58 6.42 4.51 -0.28
N LEU A 59 5.71 4.54 0.84
CA LEU A 59 4.31 4.18 0.87
C LEU A 59 3.46 5.44 0.99
N SER A 60 2.38 5.50 0.24
CA SER A 60 1.34 6.50 0.41
C SER A 60 -0.01 5.79 0.43
N LEU A 61 -0.81 6.08 1.45
CA LEU A 61 -2.17 5.58 1.57
C LEU A 61 -3.13 6.74 1.30
N LYS A 62 -4.03 6.57 0.33
CA LYS A 62 -5.11 7.53 0.09
C LYS A 62 -6.39 6.76 -0.21
N ASN A 63 -7.38 6.93 0.65
CA ASN A 63 -8.62 6.14 0.62
C ASN A 63 -8.27 4.64 0.62
N ASP A 64 -8.88 3.87 -0.28
CA ASP A 64 -8.62 2.44 -0.44
C ASP A 64 -7.45 2.14 -1.37
N ILE A 65 -6.49 3.06 -1.57
CA ILE A 65 -5.35 2.85 -2.46
C ILE A 65 -4.05 2.88 -1.66
N ILE A 66 -3.28 1.79 -1.74
CA ILE A 66 -1.89 1.71 -1.31
C ILE A 66 -1.02 2.00 -2.52
N SER A 67 -0.20 3.03 -2.44
CA SER A 67 0.74 3.43 -3.49
C SER A 67 2.15 3.13 -3.05
N PHE A 68 2.78 2.13 -3.68
CA PHE A 68 4.22 1.90 -3.56
C PHE A 68 4.93 2.80 -4.56
N GLN A 69 5.87 3.62 -4.10
CA GLN A 69 6.46 4.70 -4.89
C GLN A 69 7.98 4.55 -4.94
N SER A 70 8.50 4.25 -6.13
CA SER A 70 9.92 4.30 -6.41
C SER A 70 10.26 5.73 -6.85
N ARG A 71 11.07 6.42 -6.05
CA ARG A 71 11.43 7.82 -6.24
C ARG A 71 12.90 7.92 -6.63
N TYR A 72 13.19 8.59 -7.72
CA TYR A 72 14.55 8.71 -8.26
C TYR A 72 14.72 10.05 -8.97
N TYR A 73 15.94 10.53 -9.06
CA TYR A 73 16.30 11.70 -9.87
C TYR A 73 16.92 11.21 -11.18
N PHE A 74 16.59 11.86 -12.29
CA PHE A 74 17.24 11.58 -13.57
C PHE A 74 18.35 12.62 -13.77
N SER A 75 19.58 12.16 -14.06
CA SER A 75 20.80 12.96 -14.31
C SER A 75 21.42 13.71 -13.12
N ASP A 76 22.64 14.19 -13.34
CA ASP A 76 23.60 14.77 -12.39
C ASP A 76 23.11 16.04 -11.68
N ASN A 77 22.02 16.64 -12.18
CA ASN A 77 21.58 17.97 -11.77
C ASN A 77 20.65 17.93 -10.55
N MET A 78 20.11 16.76 -10.19
CA MET A 78 19.16 16.54 -9.08
C MET A 78 17.94 17.50 -9.03
N GLU A 79 17.66 18.26 -10.10
CA GLU A 79 16.63 19.31 -10.09
C GLU A 79 15.20 18.75 -10.05
N LYS A 80 14.99 17.53 -10.57
CA LYS A 80 13.67 16.94 -10.71
C LYS A 80 13.60 15.51 -10.18
N MET A 81 12.74 15.32 -9.19
CA MET A 81 12.39 14.00 -8.68
C MET A 81 11.29 13.38 -9.53
N TYR A 82 11.54 12.17 -10.01
CA TYR A 82 10.59 11.31 -10.70
C TYR A 82 9.99 10.30 -9.72
N THR A 83 8.78 9.84 -9.98
CA THR A 83 8.10 8.87 -9.12
C THR A 83 7.32 7.86 -9.96
N ASN A 84 7.78 6.61 -9.93
CA ASN A 84 7.02 5.48 -10.45
C ASN A 84 6.09 4.96 -9.35
N ARG A 85 4.79 5.05 -9.59
CA ARG A 85 3.76 4.61 -8.64
C ARG A 85 3.21 3.25 -9.03
N TYR A 86 3.11 2.35 -8.06
CA TYR A 86 2.50 1.04 -8.15
C TYR A 86 1.28 1.05 -7.24
N ASP A 87 0.16 1.54 -7.77
CA ASP A 87 -1.07 1.71 -7.00
C ASP A 87 -1.85 0.38 -6.93
N LEU A 88 -2.29 0.02 -5.72
CA LEU A 88 -3.02 -1.19 -5.39
C LEU A 88 -4.30 -0.79 -4.64
N LYS A 89 -5.46 -1.12 -5.21
CA LYS A 89 -6.74 -0.88 -4.55
C LYS A 89 -7.00 -1.98 -3.52
N ILE A 90 -7.18 -1.62 -2.25
CA ILE A 90 -7.65 -2.50 -1.19
C ILE A 90 -9.12 -2.82 -1.45
N LEU A 91 -9.43 -4.11 -1.58
CA LEU A 91 -10.81 -4.60 -1.69
C LEU A 91 -11.30 -5.19 -0.36
N LYS A 92 -10.37 -5.76 0.43
CA LYS A 92 -10.65 -6.31 1.76
C LYS A 92 -9.40 -6.24 2.63
N LEU A 93 -9.55 -5.83 3.88
CA LEU A 93 -8.49 -5.86 4.89
C LEU A 93 -9.08 -6.27 6.23
N ASN A 94 -8.52 -7.32 6.83
CA ASN A 94 -8.71 -7.68 8.24
C ASN A 94 -7.39 -8.22 8.80
N ASP A 95 -7.43 -8.83 9.99
CA ASP A 95 -6.21 -9.20 10.72
C ASP A 95 -5.40 -10.34 10.09
N SER A 96 -6.00 -11.11 9.17
CA SER A 96 -5.37 -12.29 8.53
C SER A 96 -5.47 -12.31 7.00
N ILE A 97 -6.29 -11.45 6.39
CA ILE A 97 -6.55 -11.43 4.96
C ILE A 97 -6.42 -10.01 4.42
N LEU A 98 -5.62 -9.87 3.38
CA LEU A 98 -5.52 -8.69 2.53
C LEU A 98 -5.90 -9.09 1.09
N ILE A 99 -6.92 -8.45 0.53
CA ILE A 99 -7.27 -8.59 -0.90
C ILE A 99 -7.03 -7.25 -1.57
N ILE A 100 -6.17 -7.23 -2.57
CA ILE A 100 -5.82 -6.03 -3.34
C ILE A 100 -6.03 -6.27 -4.85
N LYS A 101 -6.27 -5.21 -5.60
CA LYS A 101 -6.31 -5.23 -7.07
C LYS A 101 -5.28 -4.24 -7.63
N PRO A 102 -4.37 -4.65 -8.53
CA PRO A 102 -3.52 -3.71 -9.26
C PRO A 102 -4.36 -2.66 -9.99
N SER A 103 -4.08 -1.37 -9.78
CA SER A 103 -4.88 -0.27 -10.34
C SER A 103 -4.11 0.74 -11.19
N SER A 104 -2.77 0.69 -11.19
CA SER A 104 -1.92 1.50 -12.06
C SER A 104 -1.30 0.66 -13.17
N LYS A 105 -0.88 1.29 -14.27
CA LYS A 105 -0.15 0.61 -15.35
C LYS A 105 1.09 -0.14 -14.83
N ASN A 106 1.84 0.48 -13.91
CA ASN A 106 3.04 -0.12 -13.34
C ASN A 106 2.71 -1.33 -12.44
N SER A 107 1.68 -1.24 -11.59
CA SER A 107 1.29 -2.40 -10.76
C SER A 107 0.71 -3.54 -11.57
N ILE A 108 -0.10 -3.26 -12.60
CA ILE A 108 -0.60 -4.28 -13.54
C ILE A 108 0.57 -4.97 -14.25
N SER A 109 1.54 -4.19 -14.73
CA SER A 109 2.75 -4.73 -15.36
C SER A 109 3.63 -5.52 -14.38
N PHE A 110 3.70 -5.10 -13.12
CA PHE A 110 4.51 -5.74 -12.08
C PHE A 110 3.98 -7.13 -11.70
N PHE A 111 2.66 -7.25 -11.51
CA PHE A 111 2.00 -8.52 -11.18
C PHE A 111 1.60 -9.35 -12.42
N GLY A 112 1.74 -8.79 -13.62
CA GLY A 112 1.37 -9.43 -14.88
C GLY A 112 -0.13 -9.66 -15.06
N LYS A 113 -0.98 -9.05 -14.22
CA LYS A 113 -2.44 -9.23 -14.24
C LYS A 113 -3.17 -8.03 -13.65
N ASP A 114 -4.40 -7.81 -14.11
CA ASP A 114 -5.32 -6.82 -13.52
C ASP A 114 -6.20 -7.42 -12.40
N LYS A 115 -6.10 -8.71 -12.11
CA LYS A 115 -7.05 -9.39 -11.23
C LYS A 115 -6.75 -9.18 -9.74
N PRO A 116 -7.77 -9.31 -8.86
CA PRO A 116 -7.56 -9.33 -7.43
C PRO A 116 -6.58 -10.42 -6.99
N LEU A 117 -5.75 -10.08 -6.02
CA LEU A 117 -4.75 -10.92 -5.39
C LEU A 117 -5.09 -11.03 -3.91
N LYS A 118 -5.09 -12.27 -3.40
CA LYS A 118 -5.34 -12.55 -1.99
C LYS A 118 -4.01 -12.85 -1.31
N PHE A 119 -3.77 -12.18 -0.20
CA PHE A 119 -2.63 -12.40 0.67
C PHE A 119 -3.12 -12.81 2.06
N ILE A 120 -2.31 -13.63 2.71
CA ILE A 120 -2.45 -14.06 4.10
C ILE A 120 -1.24 -13.56 4.89
N ARG A 121 -1.46 -13.31 6.18
CA ARG A 121 -0.40 -12.94 7.14
C ARG A 121 0.21 -14.18 7.78
#